data_AF-J3GSZ7-F1
#
_entry.id   AF-J3GSZ7-F1
#
_cell.length_a   1.000
_cell.length_b   1.000
_cell.length_c   1.000
_cell.angle_alpha   90.00
_cell.angle_beta   90.00
_cell.angle_gamma   90.00
#
_symmetry.space_group_name_H-M   'P 1'
#
loop_
_entity.id
_entity.type
_entity.pdbx_description
1 polymer ?
#
loop_
_entity_poly.entity_id
_entity_poly.type
_entity_poly.pdbx_seq_one_letter_code
_entity_poly.pdbx_strand_id
1 'polypeptide(L)'
;ASGSRRSYYVLPLVPFAQLLAAWWVTRRMAARQAAGNVSGPGWAKGIAGAAGCLFLILGVAYPWTNGGAGGVMQFTRDVRAEAIKTAPWNEWRMVLVDVDNKLPMYLQNHGAAFYYVLPDSDIPQTGDSAALMAWLERKSGETWNPERTIIVEQYKDIHQLPLDYLTADHQLITTKPNNGARLFHAHENGSAAFVPNGKTMGIPVAGQTAAQASVQ
;
A
#
# COMPACT_ATOMS: atom_id res chain seq x y z
N ALA A 1 -12.46 25.79 -2.02
CA ALA A 1 -11.48 25.49 -0.97
C ALA A 1 -11.74 24.08 -0.45
N SER A 2 -10.78 23.20 -0.72
CA SER A 2 -10.73 21.78 -0.33
C SER A 2 -10.52 21.64 1.19
N GLY A 3 -11.11 20.61 1.80
CA GLY A 3 -10.95 20.34 3.22
C GLY A 3 -11.83 19.18 3.67
N SER A 4 -11.56 17.98 3.14
CA SER A 4 -12.08 16.72 3.70
C SER A 4 -11.88 16.75 5.22
N ARG A 5 -12.99 16.78 5.96
CA ARG A 5 -13.05 16.80 7.43
C ARG A 5 -12.51 15.48 7.96
N ARG A 6 -11.18 15.31 7.92
CA ARG A 6 -10.54 14.15 8.51
C ARG A 6 -10.74 14.24 10.03
N SER A 7 -11.31 13.19 10.60
CA SER A 7 -11.81 13.06 11.98
C SER A 7 -10.74 13.16 13.08
N TYR A 8 -9.64 13.88 12.85
CA TYR A 8 -8.49 13.96 13.76
C TYR A 8 -8.71 14.91 14.93
N TYR A 9 -9.64 15.85 14.85
CA TYR A 9 -9.95 16.77 15.95
C TYR A 9 -10.62 16.10 17.15
N VAL A 10 -11.12 14.87 16.98
CA VAL A 10 -11.76 14.10 18.05
C VAL A 10 -10.75 13.26 18.82
N LEU A 11 -9.60 12.95 18.21
CA LEU A 11 -8.56 12.11 18.81
C LEU A 11 -8.04 12.68 20.15
N PRO A 12 -7.79 14.00 20.29
CA PRO A 12 -7.43 14.59 21.57
C PRO A 12 -8.53 14.54 22.63
N LEU A 13 -9.81 14.41 22.24
CA LEU A 13 -10.94 14.36 23.18
C LEU A 13 -11.13 12.97 23.80
N VAL A 14 -10.65 11.92 23.15
CA VAL A 14 -10.74 10.53 23.62
C VAL A 14 -10.22 10.36 25.06
N PRO A 15 -9.00 10.81 25.43
CA PRO A 15 -8.52 10.67 26.80
C PRO A 15 -9.38 11.44 27.82
N PHE A 16 -9.91 12.62 27.47
CA PHE A 16 -10.81 13.36 28.36
C PHE A 16 -12.15 12.65 28.56
N ALA A 17 -12.70 12.06 27.51
CA ALA A 17 -13.91 11.25 27.60
C ALA A 17 -13.69 10.01 28.47
N GLN A 18 -12.53 9.36 28.36
CA GLN A 18 -12.15 8.22 29.22
C GLN A 18 -12.03 8.64 30.69
N LEU A 19 -11.40 9.78 30.99
CA LEU A 19 -11.29 10.32 32.34
C LEU A 19 -12.66 10.70 32.92
N LEU A 20 -13.53 11.34 32.13
CA LEU A 20 -14.90 11.65 32.54
C LEU A 20 -15.72 10.39 32.81
N ALA A 21 -15.60 9.38 31.95
CA ALA A 21 -16.24 8.09 32.15
C ALA A 21 -15.73 7.41 33.42
N ALA A 22 -14.41 7.39 33.66
CA ALA A 22 -13.81 6.83 34.86
C ALA A 22 -14.27 7.57 36.13
N TRP A 23 -14.32 8.89 36.09
CA TRP A 23 -14.83 9.71 37.18
C TRP A 23 -16.31 9.45 37.46
N TRP A 24 -17.14 9.36 36.41
CA TRP A 24 -18.57 9.07 36.57
C TRP A 24 -18.80 7.69 37.17
N VAL A 25 -18.06 6.67 36.69
CA VAL A 25 -18.10 5.30 37.21
C VAL A 25 -17.72 5.26 38.69
N THR A 26 -16.59 5.86 39.06
CA THR A 26 -16.10 5.86 40.45
C THR A 26 -17.07 6.57 41.38
N ARG A 27 -17.62 7.73 40.98
CA ARG A 27 -18.62 8.45 41.76
C ARG A 27 -19.93 7.66 41.91
N ARG A 28 -20.38 6.98 40.86
CA ARG A 28 -21.58 6.14 40.90
C ARG A 28 -21.39 4.91 41.79
N MET A 29 -20.20 4.32 41.80
CA MET A 29 -19.86 3.23 42.72
C MET A 29 -19.85 3.70 44.18
N ALA A 30 -19.20 4.84 44.47
CA ALA A 30 -19.16 5.41 45.82
C ALA A 30 -20.57 5.74 46.36
N ALA A 31 -21.44 6.31 45.52
CA ALA A 31 -22.83 6.59 45.89
C ALA A 31 -23.64 5.31 46.17
N ARG A 32 -23.42 4.22 45.42
CA ARG A 32 -24.07 2.92 45.67
C ARG A 32 -23.57 2.26 46.95
N GLN A 33 -22.28 2.35 47.23
CA GLN A 33 -21.68 1.84 48.47
C GLN A 33 -22.20 2.61 49.70
N ALA A 34 -22.30 3.94 49.62
CA ALA A 34 -22.89 4.77 50.68
C ALA A 34 -24.37 4.45 50.93
N ALA A 35 -25.10 3.99 49.91
CA ALA A 35 -26.48 3.51 50.02
C ALA A 35 -26.60 2.05 50.51
N GLY A 36 -25.52 1.45 51.02
CA GLY A 36 -25.50 0.07 51.55
C GLY A 36 -25.51 -1.03 50.47
N ASN A 37 -25.55 -0.67 49.19
CA ASN A 37 -25.45 -1.62 48.09
C ASN A 37 -23.97 -1.89 47.81
N VAL A 38 -23.41 -2.86 48.52
CA VAL A 38 -22.04 -3.33 48.27
C VAL A 38 -21.97 -3.86 46.85
N SER A 39 -21.05 -3.31 46.06
CA SER A 39 -20.79 -3.73 44.68
C SER A 39 -20.41 -5.21 44.65
N GLY A 40 -21.35 -6.08 44.26
CA GLY A 40 -21.14 -7.53 44.17
C GLY A 40 -20.18 -7.94 43.04
N PRO A 41 -19.87 -9.25 42.92
CA PRO A 41 -18.88 -9.77 41.97
C PRO A 41 -19.23 -9.54 40.49
N GLY A 42 -20.45 -9.11 40.18
CA GLY A 42 -20.89 -8.79 38.82
C GLY A 42 -20.05 -7.68 38.14
N TRP A 43 -19.52 -6.72 38.90
CA TRP A 43 -18.66 -5.66 38.34
C TRP A 43 -17.29 -6.21 37.92
N ALA A 44 -16.67 -7.04 38.78
CA ALA A 44 -15.41 -7.70 38.47
C ALA A 44 -15.57 -8.65 37.26
N LYS A 45 -16.67 -9.41 37.19
CA LYS A 45 -17.01 -10.26 36.03
C LYS A 45 -17.21 -9.43 34.76
N GLY A 46 -17.86 -8.28 34.85
CA GLY A 46 -18.04 -7.35 33.72
C GLY A 46 -16.73 -6.79 33.19
N ILE A 47 -15.84 -6.31 34.08
CA ILE A 47 -14.50 -5.86 33.69
C ILE A 47 -13.69 -7.01 33.08
N ALA A 48 -13.65 -8.17 33.73
CA ALA A 48 -12.92 -9.33 33.23
C ALA A 48 -13.44 -9.77 31.86
N GLY A 49 -14.75 -9.77 31.64
CA GLY A 49 -15.37 -10.05 30.36
C GLY A 49 -15.00 -9.03 29.28
N ALA A 50 -15.04 -7.73 29.60
CA ALA A 50 -14.64 -6.67 28.68
C ALA A 50 -13.14 -6.75 28.33
N ALA A 51 -12.28 -6.98 29.31
CA ALA A 51 -10.85 -7.15 29.12
C ALA A 51 -10.54 -8.39 28.26
N GLY A 52 -11.21 -9.51 28.52
CA GLY A 52 -11.10 -10.73 27.70
C GLY A 52 -11.56 -10.51 26.27
N CYS A 53 -12.67 -9.79 26.07
CA CYS A 53 -13.16 -9.43 24.73
C CYS A 53 -12.14 -8.53 23.98
N LEU A 54 -11.61 -7.50 24.64
CA LEU A 54 -10.59 -6.63 24.05
C LEU A 54 -9.32 -7.41 23.70
N PHE A 55 -8.90 -8.33 24.57
CA PHE A 55 -7.76 -9.22 24.32
C PHE A 55 -8.00 -10.11 23.10
N LEU A 56 -9.19 -10.69 22.95
CA LEU A 56 -9.54 -11.49 21.76
C LEU A 56 -9.54 -10.63 20.50
N ILE A 57 -10.08 -9.42 20.56
CA ILE A 57 -10.12 -8.51 19.41
C ILE A 57 -8.69 -8.11 19.00
N LEU A 58 -7.88 -7.63 19.93
CA LEU A 58 -6.54 -7.10 19.62
C LEU A 58 -5.48 -8.19 19.42
N GLY A 59 -5.59 -9.31 20.13
CA GLY A 59 -4.62 -10.40 20.09
C GLY A 59 -4.91 -11.46 19.05
N VAL A 60 -6.18 -11.64 18.66
CA VAL A 60 -6.59 -12.71 17.73
C VAL A 60 -7.23 -12.13 16.48
N ALA A 61 -8.38 -11.45 16.62
CA ALA A 61 -9.18 -11.03 15.47
C ALA A 61 -8.42 -10.03 14.58
N TYR A 62 -7.79 -9.00 15.17
CA TYR A 62 -7.08 -7.98 14.42
C TYR A 62 -5.82 -8.52 13.70
N PRO A 63 -4.90 -9.27 14.35
CA PRO A 63 -3.78 -9.89 13.66
C PRO A 63 -4.21 -10.91 12.60
N TRP A 64 -5.25 -11.69 12.87
CA TRP A 64 -5.75 -12.68 11.92
C TRP A 64 -6.35 -12.03 10.67
N THR A 65 -7.19 -10.99 10.83
CA THR A 65 -7.83 -10.28 9.71
C THR A 65 -6.81 -9.54 8.84
N ASN A 66 -5.80 -8.90 9.44
CA ASN A 66 -4.71 -8.25 8.72
C ASN A 66 -3.66 -9.23 8.18
N GLY A 67 -3.64 -10.46 8.72
CA GLY A 67 -2.77 -11.55 8.30
C GLY A 67 -3.28 -12.32 7.08
N GLY A 68 -2.56 -13.40 6.76
CA GLY A 68 -2.76 -14.20 5.55
C GLY A 68 -1.72 -13.89 4.47
N ALA A 69 -1.79 -14.61 3.35
CA ALA A 69 -0.87 -14.48 2.21
C ALA A 69 -1.19 -13.28 1.29
N GLY A 70 -1.71 -12.17 1.84
CA GLY A 70 -2.22 -11.04 1.07
C GLY A 70 -1.93 -9.68 1.70
N GLY A 71 -2.53 -8.64 1.13
CA GLY A 71 -2.34 -7.25 1.54
C GLY A 71 -1.02 -6.63 1.07
N VAL A 72 -0.82 -5.35 1.41
CA VAL A 72 0.32 -4.52 0.96
C VAL A 72 1.69 -5.11 1.37
N MET A 73 1.77 -5.76 2.53
CA MET A 73 3.00 -6.42 2.97
C MET A 73 3.39 -7.58 2.06
N GLN A 74 2.44 -8.42 1.67
CA GLN A 74 2.74 -9.51 0.74
C GLN A 74 3.01 -8.97 -0.66
N PHE A 75 2.22 -8.00 -1.12
CA PHE A 75 2.40 -7.36 -2.42
C PHE A 75 3.82 -6.80 -2.58
N THR A 76 4.31 -6.01 -1.61
CA THR A 76 5.67 -5.45 -1.66
C THR A 76 6.76 -6.53 -1.63
N ARG A 77 6.53 -7.64 -0.91
CA ARG A 77 7.42 -8.82 -0.97
C ARG A 77 7.42 -9.47 -2.34
N ASP A 78 6.25 -9.67 -2.95
CA ASP A 78 6.10 -10.28 -4.28
C ASP A 78 6.77 -9.40 -5.35
N VAL A 79 6.55 -8.08 -5.31
CA VAL A 79 7.21 -7.10 -6.20
C VAL A 79 8.72 -7.15 -6.06
N ARG A 80 9.23 -7.11 -4.82
CA ARG A 80 10.67 -7.21 -4.58
C ARG A 80 11.22 -8.54 -5.07
N ALA A 81 10.53 -9.65 -4.78
CA ALA A 81 10.96 -10.99 -5.17
C ALA A 81 11.02 -11.17 -6.68
N GLU A 82 10.14 -10.49 -7.44
CA GLU A 82 10.21 -10.48 -8.90
C GLU A 82 11.36 -9.61 -9.40
N ALA A 83 11.45 -8.36 -8.92
CA ALA A 83 12.45 -7.40 -9.36
C ALA A 83 13.89 -7.89 -9.14
N ILE A 84 14.18 -8.53 -7.99
CA ILE A 84 15.53 -9.02 -7.68
C ILE A 84 16.01 -10.16 -8.58
N LYS A 85 15.12 -10.77 -9.39
CA LYS A 85 15.52 -11.77 -10.39
C LYS A 85 16.28 -11.13 -11.55
N THR A 86 16.04 -9.85 -11.82
CA THR A 86 16.61 -9.16 -12.99
C THR A 86 17.72 -8.19 -12.59
N ALA A 87 17.58 -7.48 -11.47
CA ALA A 87 18.61 -6.56 -10.99
C ALA A 87 18.58 -6.39 -9.46
N PRO A 88 19.70 -6.05 -8.81
CA PRO A 88 19.74 -5.74 -7.38
C PRO A 88 18.73 -4.66 -6.97
N TRP A 89 18.11 -4.80 -5.78
CA TRP A 89 17.00 -3.92 -5.36
C TRP A 89 17.35 -2.41 -5.35
N ASN A 90 18.60 -2.06 -5.07
CA ASN A 90 19.09 -0.68 -5.00
C ASN A 90 19.28 0.00 -6.37
N GLU A 91 19.20 -0.74 -7.47
CA GLU A 91 19.28 -0.18 -8.82
C GLU A 91 17.91 0.23 -9.38
N TRP A 92 16.83 -0.13 -8.68
CA TRP A 92 15.47 0.11 -9.16
C TRP A 92 15.01 1.54 -8.85
N ARG A 93 14.49 2.18 -9.90
CA ARG A 93 13.70 3.40 -9.76
C ARG A 93 12.23 3.05 -9.64
N MET A 94 11.48 3.83 -8.88
CA MET A 94 10.08 3.54 -8.59
C MET A 94 9.20 4.74 -8.90
N VAL A 95 8.16 4.48 -9.70
CA VAL A 95 7.12 5.44 -10.07
C VAL A 95 5.83 5.00 -9.39
N LEU A 96 5.21 5.93 -8.68
CA LEU A 96 4.02 5.69 -7.87
C LEU A 96 2.88 6.55 -8.40
N VAL A 97 1.91 5.92 -9.05
CA VAL A 97 0.74 6.56 -9.69
C VAL A 97 -0.47 6.39 -8.81
N ASP A 98 -1.00 7.50 -8.27
CA ASP A 98 -2.19 7.50 -7.40
C ASP A 98 -2.15 6.47 -6.25
N VAL A 99 -0.99 6.25 -5.63
CA VAL A 99 -0.87 5.23 -4.56
C VAL A 99 -1.18 5.77 -3.16
N ASP A 100 -1.74 4.92 -2.30
CA ASP A 100 -1.85 5.15 -0.86
C ASP A 100 -0.47 5.41 -0.22
N ASN A 101 -0.41 6.43 0.64
CA ASN A 101 0.75 6.83 1.44
C ASN A 101 1.42 5.70 2.25
N LYS A 102 0.76 4.56 2.46
CA LYS A 102 1.33 3.40 3.14
C LYS A 102 2.30 2.60 2.28
N LEU A 103 2.11 2.56 0.96
CA LEU A 103 2.89 1.70 0.06
C LEU A 103 4.40 2.04 0.05
N PRO A 104 4.81 3.33 0.02
CA PRO A 104 6.22 3.72 0.13
C PRO A 104 6.91 3.18 1.41
N MET A 105 6.17 3.15 2.54
CA MET A 105 6.70 2.72 3.84
C MET A 105 7.07 1.23 3.86
N TYR A 106 6.38 0.41 3.06
CA TYR A 106 6.62 -1.03 2.97
C TYR A 106 7.57 -1.41 1.84
N LEU A 107 7.53 -0.69 0.71
CA LEU A 107 8.36 -1.00 -0.45
C LEU A 107 9.84 -0.68 -0.16
N GLN A 108 10.10 0.42 0.57
CA GLN A 108 11.42 0.89 1.03
C GLN A 108 12.53 0.81 -0.04
N ASN A 109 12.87 1.94 -0.66
CA ASN A 109 13.89 2.00 -1.70
C ASN A 109 15.28 2.45 -1.18
N HIS A 110 15.73 1.94 -0.03
CA HIS A 110 17.06 2.21 0.55
C HIS A 110 17.53 3.69 0.53
N GLY A 111 16.61 4.65 0.66
CA GLY A 111 16.91 6.09 0.65
C GLY A 111 16.81 6.77 -0.72
N ALA A 112 16.63 6.02 -1.82
CA ALA A 112 16.28 6.59 -3.11
C ALA A 112 14.84 7.09 -3.12
N ALA A 113 14.61 8.25 -3.73
CA ALA A 113 13.30 8.89 -3.78
C ALA A 113 12.34 8.11 -4.68
N PHE A 114 11.07 8.07 -4.29
CA PHE A 114 9.98 7.65 -5.16
C PHE A 114 9.54 8.83 -6.02
N TYR A 115 9.28 8.60 -7.30
CA TYR A 115 8.65 9.60 -8.15
C TYR A 115 7.12 9.42 -8.07
N TYR A 116 6.42 10.46 -7.64
CA TYR A 116 4.97 10.43 -7.47
C TYR A 116 4.28 11.08 -8.65
N VAL A 117 3.31 10.37 -9.22
CA VAL A 117 2.42 10.86 -10.26
C VAL A 117 1.04 11.09 -9.64
N LEU A 118 0.55 12.32 -9.81
CA LEU A 118 -0.74 12.73 -9.28
C LEU A 118 -1.89 12.09 -10.07
N PRO A 119 -3.06 11.87 -9.42
CA PRO A 119 -4.19 11.15 -10.04
C PRO A 119 -4.78 11.89 -11.26
N ASP A 120 -4.82 13.22 -11.20
CA ASP A 120 -5.35 14.08 -12.27
C ASP A 120 -4.27 14.46 -13.32
N SER A 121 -3.20 13.67 -13.41
CA SER A 121 -2.15 13.92 -14.39
C SER A 121 -2.56 13.47 -15.79
N ASP A 122 -1.96 14.08 -16.81
CA ASP A 122 -2.07 13.70 -18.22
C ASP A 122 -1.21 12.45 -18.54
N ILE A 123 -1.12 11.50 -17.61
CA ILE A 123 -0.37 10.25 -17.79
C ILE A 123 -0.97 9.46 -18.97
N PRO A 124 -0.15 8.90 -19.89
CA PRO A 124 -0.64 8.10 -20.99
C PRO A 124 -1.41 6.89 -20.48
N GLN A 125 -2.67 6.78 -20.88
CA GLN A 125 -3.59 5.67 -20.56
C GLN A 125 -3.51 4.54 -21.59
N THR A 126 -2.80 4.77 -22.70
CA THR A 126 -2.59 3.82 -23.80
C THR A 126 -1.20 4.05 -24.39
N GLY A 127 -0.66 3.04 -25.07
CA GLY A 127 0.63 3.13 -25.76
C GLY A 127 1.56 1.99 -25.37
N ASP A 128 2.84 2.31 -25.24
CA ASP A 128 3.91 1.40 -24.82
C ASP A 128 4.75 2.02 -23.70
N SER A 129 5.67 1.23 -23.16
CA SER A 129 6.59 1.69 -22.12
C SER A 129 7.47 2.85 -22.57
N ALA A 130 7.84 2.92 -23.85
CA ALA A 130 8.67 4.00 -24.38
C ALA A 130 7.93 5.35 -24.32
N ALA A 131 6.65 5.38 -24.68
CA ALA A 131 5.80 6.57 -24.57
C ALA A 131 5.65 7.02 -23.11
N LEU A 132 5.49 6.07 -22.18
CA LEU A 132 5.42 6.40 -20.75
C LEU A 132 6.75 6.95 -20.22
N MET A 133 7.89 6.36 -20.58
CA MET A 133 9.20 6.88 -20.20
C MET A 133 9.43 8.28 -20.77
N ALA A 134 9.14 8.52 -22.05
CA ALA A 134 9.24 9.85 -22.65
C ALA A 134 8.34 10.89 -21.94
N TRP A 135 7.15 10.49 -21.51
CA TRP A 135 6.28 11.34 -20.70
C TRP A 135 6.88 11.63 -19.32
N LEU A 136 7.44 10.62 -18.64
CA LEU A 136 8.13 10.77 -17.36
C LEU A 136 9.34 11.70 -17.49
N GLU A 137 10.15 11.55 -18.53
CA GLU A 137 11.31 12.40 -18.80
C GLU A 137 10.89 13.87 -18.97
N ARG A 138 9.84 14.11 -19.76
CA ARG A 138 9.30 15.46 -19.96
C ARG A 138 8.76 16.08 -18.67
N LYS A 139 8.14 15.29 -17.77
CA LYS A 139 7.52 15.79 -16.53
C LYS A 139 8.51 15.91 -15.37
N SER A 140 9.47 15.01 -15.27
CA SER A 140 10.47 14.97 -14.20
C SER A 140 11.72 15.77 -14.53
N GLY A 141 12.06 15.93 -15.81
CA GLY A 141 13.35 16.49 -16.25
C GLY A 141 14.52 15.52 -16.12
N GLU A 142 14.28 14.26 -15.77
CA GLU A 142 15.29 13.23 -15.58
C GLU A 142 15.14 12.13 -16.64
N THR A 143 16.23 11.49 -17.06
CA THR A 143 16.17 10.35 -17.98
C THR A 143 15.66 9.09 -17.29
N TRP A 144 14.75 8.34 -17.90
CA TRP A 144 14.15 7.14 -17.31
C TRP A 144 14.47 5.88 -18.13
N ASN A 145 14.96 4.85 -17.46
CA ASN A 145 15.22 3.56 -18.09
C ASN A 145 14.03 2.62 -17.83
N PRO A 146 13.28 2.18 -18.87
CA PRO A 146 12.16 1.27 -18.68
C PRO A 146 12.58 -0.06 -18.04
N GLU A 147 13.77 -0.57 -18.34
CA GLU A 147 14.26 -1.85 -17.81
C GLU A 147 14.75 -1.78 -16.36
N ARG A 148 14.79 -0.58 -15.77
CA ARG A 148 15.19 -0.34 -14.38
C ARG A 148 14.17 0.50 -13.61
N THR A 149 12.93 0.53 -14.10
CA THR A 149 11.84 1.29 -13.48
C THR A 149 10.68 0.36 -13.16
N ILE A 150 10.28 0.32 -11.89
CA ILE A 150 9.04 -0.34 -11.45
C ILE A 150 7.97 0.73 -11.37
N ILE A 151 6.82 0.46 -12.00
CA ILE A 151 5.67 1.36 -11.97
C ILE A 151 4.59 0.71 -11.11
N VAL A 152 4.05 1.46 -10.16
CA VAL A 152 2.98 1.01 -9.26
C VAL A 152 1.80 1.93 -9.42
N GLU A 153 0.63 1.37 -9.63
CA GLU A 153 -0.64 2.09 -9.62
C GLU A 153 -1.60 1.52 -8.57
N GLN A 154 -2.56 2.34 -8.15
CA GLN A 154 -3.69 1.88 -7.36
C GLN A 154 -4.90 1.69 -8.27
N TYR A 155 -5.62 0.60 -8.07
CA TYR A 155 -6.85 0.31 -8.81
C TYR A 155 -8.04 0.15 -7.86
N LYS A 156 -9.22 0.46 -8.39
CA LYS A 156 -10.52 0.15 -7.76
C LYS A 156 -11.15 -1.13 -8.33
N ASP A 157 -10.85 -1.39 -9.59
CA ASP A 157 -11.26 -2.58 -10.33
C ASP A 157 -10.05 -3.11 -11.08
N ILE A 158 -9.67 -4.36 -10.82
CA ILE A 158 -8.52 -5.02 -11.45
C ILE A 158 -8.71 -5.21 -12.95
N HIS A 159 -9.95 -5.20 -13.44
CA HIS A 159 -10.27 -5.33 -14.86
C HIS A 159 -10.15 -4.02 -15.63
N GLN A 160 -9.92 -2.89 -14.93
CA GLN A 160 -9.78 -1.57 -15.52
C GLN A 160 -8.52 -0.89 -14.97
N LEU A 161 -7.37 -1.41 -15.37
CA LEU A 161 -6.06 -0.86 -15.02
C LEU A 161 -5.68 0.25 -16.02
N PRO A 162 -5.51 1.52 -15.59
CA PRO A 162 -5.03 2.63 -16.43
C PRO A 162 -3.77 2.31 -17.22
N LEU A 163 -2.88 1.50 -16.65
CA LEU A 163 -1.58 1.17 -17.23
C LEU A 163 -1.51 -0.29 -17.75
N ASP A 164 -2.64 -0.93 -18.03
CA ASP A 164 -2.69 -2.33 -18.49
C ASP A 164 -1.86 -2.57 -19.77
N TYR A 165 -1.67 -1.55 -20.61
CA TYR A 165 -0.83 -1.63 -21.81
C TYR A 165 0.64 -2.00 -21.51
N LEU A 166 1.13 -1.73 -20.30
CA LEU A 166 2.47 -2.11 -19.86
C LEU A 166 2.63 -3.62 -19.67
N THR A 167 1.54 -4.39 -19.60
CA THR A 167 1.62 -5.87 -19.50
C THR A 167 2.27 -6.51 -20.73
N ALA A 168 2.42 -5.78 -21.84
CA ALA A 168 3.10 -6.24 -23.03
C ALA A 168 4.59 -6.57 -22.79
N ASP A 169 5.26 -5.82 -21.93
CA ASP A 169 6.70 -5.94 -21.64
C ASP A 169 7.03 -5.94 -20.15
N HIS A 170 6.05 -5.72 -19.27
CA HIS A 170 6.19 -5.85 -17.82
C HIS A 170 5.36 -7.03 -17.28
N GLN A 171 5.86 -7.64 -16.22
CA GLN A 171 5.11 -8.56 -15.39
C GLN A 171 4.19 -7.79 -14.44
N LEU A 172 2.89 -8.04 -14.56
CA LEU A 172 1.89 -7.52 -13.64
C LEU A 172 1.87 -8.34 -12.35
N ILE A 173 2.04 -7.66 -11.22
CA ILE A 173 1.87 -8.20 -9.87
C ILE A 173 0.75 -7.42 -9.21
N THR A 174 -0.24 -8.09 -8.65
CA THR A 174 -1.38 -7.45 -7.99
C THR A 174 -1.50 -7.84 -6.53
N THR A 175 -2.18 -6.99 -5.76
CA THR A 175 -2.41 -7.24 -4.35
C THR A 175 -3.40 -8.38 -4.15
N LYS A 176 -2.99 -9.43 -3.44
CA LYS A 176 -3.87 -10.54 -3.05
C LYS A 176 -4.72 -10.17 -1.83
N PRO A 177 -5.96 -10.68 -1.71
CA PRO A 177 -6.80 -10.39 -0.56
C PRO A 177 -6.27 -11.08 0.71
N ASN A 178 -6.20 -10.33 1.81
CA ASN A 178 -5.91 -10.85 3.15
C ASN A 178 -7.15 -11.54 3.75
N ASN A 179 -7.02 -12.14 4.94
CA ASN A 179 -8.12 -12.91 5.54
C ASN A 179 -9.37 -12.05 5.78
N GLY A 180 -9.20 -10.80 6.23
CA GLY A 180 -10.30 -9.86 6.43
C GLY A 180 -11.02 -9.53 5.12
N ALA A 181 -10.27 -9.18 4.07
CA ALA A 181 -10.84 -8.91 2.75
C ALA A 181 -11.61 -10.11 2.19
N ARG A 182 -11.10 -11.33 2.37
CA ARG A 182 -11.77 -12.57 1.98
C ARG A 182 -13.07 -12.79 2.76
N LEU A 183 -13.07 -12.53 4.07
CA LEU A 183 -14.25 -12.75 4.91
C LEU A 183 -15.36 -11.72 4.63
N PHE A 184 -14.98 -10.45 4.48
CA PHE A 184 -15.93 -9.34 4.36
C PHE A 184 -16.26 -8.95 2.91
N HIS A 185 -15.73 -9.67 1.91
CA HIS A 185 -15.95 -9.42 0.48
C HIS A 185 -15.75 -7.94 0.11
N ALA A 186 -14.77 -7.29 0.74
CA ALA A 186 -14.51 -5.88 0.50
C ALA A 186 -14.10 -5.68 -0.97
N HIS A 187 -14.78 -4.76 -1.66
CA HIS A 187 -14.48 -4.42 -3.05
C HIS A 187 -12.97 -4.17 -3.25
N GLU A 188 -12.44 -4.73 -4.33
CA GLU A 188 -11.04 -5.02 -4.64
C GLU A 188 -10.20 -3.77 -4.94
N ASN A 189 -10.21 -2.78 -4.05
CA ASN A 189 -9.21 -1.73 -4.12
C ASN A 189 -7.86 -2.35 -3.78
N GLY A 190 -6.90 -2.26 -4.71
CA GLY A 190 -5.60 -2.88 -4.57
C GLY A 190 -4.50 -2.08 -5.26
N SER A 191 -3.28 -2.58 -5.16
CA SER A 191 -2.15 -2.03 -5.91
C SER A 191 -1.71 -3.03 -6.97
N ALA A 192 -1.39 -2.51 -8.15
CA ALA A 192 -0.78 -3.20 -9.26
C ALA A 192 0.64 -2.67 -9.45
N ALA A 193 1.59 -3.56 -9.66
CA ALA A 193 2.97 -3.22 -10.02
C ALA A 193 3.33 -3.86 -11.35
N PHE A 194 3.96 -3.06 -12.20
CA PHE A 194 4.53 -3.46 -13.47
C PHE A 194 6.04 -3.54 -13.28
N VAL A 195 6.56 -4.76 -13.27
CA VAL A 195 7.99 -5.06 -13.13
C VAL A 195 8.54 -5.45 -14.50
N PRO A 196 9.57 -4.79 -15.04
CA PRO A 196 10.06 -5.08 -16.39
C PRO A 196 10.43 -6.55 -16.57
N ASN A 197 9.95 -7.17 -17.66
CA ASN A 197 10.37 -8.52 -18.01
C ASN A 197 11.79 -8.43 -18.57
N GLY A 198 12.78 -9.02 -17.90
CA GLY A 198 14.18 -9.05 -18.38
C GLY A 198 14.43 -9.72 -19.75
N LYS A 199 13.37 -10.10 -20.49
CA LYS A 199 13.42 -10.64 -21.85
C LYS A 199 13.79 -9.60 -22.92
N THR A 200 13.67 -8.30 -22.66
CA THR A 200 14.12 -7.26 -23.61
C THR A 200 15.64 -7.21 -23.79
N MET A 201 16.42 -7.87 -22.90
CA MET A 201 17.88 -8.02 -23.05
C MET A 201 18.33 -8.83 -24.28
N GLY A 202 17.41 -9.38 -25.08
CA GLY A 202 17.72 -10.28 -26.20
C GLY A 202 17.37 -9.78 -27.61
N ILE A 203 16.75 -8.60 -27.78
CA ILE A 203 16.47 -8.07 -29.12
C ILE A 203 17.54 -7.03 -29.46
N PRO A 204 18.55 -7.35 -30.28
CA PRO A 204 19.43 -6.32 -30.81
C PRO A 204 18.54 -5.37 -31.60
N VAL A 205 18.62 -4.08 -31.28
CA VAL A 205 18.07 -3.01 -32.11
C VAL A 205 18.64 -3.20 -33.51
N ALA A 206 17.80 -3.67 -34.43
CA ALA A 206 18.14 -3.77 -35.85
C ALA A 206 18.31 -2.35 -36.39
N GLY A 207 19.53 -1.83 -36.26
CA GLY A 207 19.86 -0.46 -36.63
C GLY A 207 21.34 -0.09 -36.58
N GLN A 208 22.26 -1.03 -36.35
CA GLN A 208 23.69 -0.81 -36.58
C GLN A 208 24.16 -1.62 -37.80
N THR A 209 23.76 -1.16 -38.98
CA THR A 209 24.40 -1.54 -40.23
C THR A 209 25.73 -0.80 -40.37
N ALA A 210 26.80 -1.59 -40.38
CA ALA A 210 28.01 -1.49 -41.20
C ALA A 210 28.71 -0.12 -41.36
N ALA A 211 29.95 -0.03 -40.83
CA ALA A 211 31.13 0.39 -41.60
C ALA A 211 32.41 0.15 -40.78
N GLN A 212 33.51 -0.16 -41.48
CA GLN A 212 34.89 -0.43 -41.04
C GLN A 212 35.20 -1.92 -40.77
N ALA A 213 36.16 -2.56 -41.41
CA ALA A 213 37.04 -2.17 -42.51
C ALA A 213 37.65 -3.46 -43.08
N SER A 214 37.59 -3.63 -44.39
CA SER A 214 38.60 -4.35 -45.16
C SER A 214 39.45 -3.30 -45.88
N VAL A 215 40.69 -3.67 -46.24
CA VAL A 215 41.76 -2.86 -46.88
C VAL A 215 42.59 -2.07 -45.82
N GLN A 216 43.87 -2.35 -45.54
CA GLN A 216 44.97 -3.09 -46.20
C GLN A 216 45.70 -4.00 -45.21
#